data_AF-A0A2V7XY49-F1
#
_entry.id   AF-A0A2V7XY49-F1
#
_cell.length_a   1.000
_cell.length_b   1.000
_cell.length_c   1.000
_cell.angle_alpha   90.00
_cell.angle_beta   90.00
_cell.angle_gamma   90.00
#
_symmetry.space_group_name_H-M   'P 1'
#
loop_
_entity.id
_entity.type
_entity.pdbx_description
1 polymer ?
#
loop_
_entity_poly.entity_id
_entity_poly.type
_entity_poly.pdbx_seq_one_letter_code
_entity_poly.pdbx_strand_id
1 'polypeptide(L)'
;MIRSLVHAVIHDARVTHAGAAALQVDAHVLNAAGILPFEEVEIVIRSSGAHLRTWIEPAAAGSGEVRMHSGVAPGDVITIVCYGMLHDGQTLDHKPRVVRLDPHNRLLAVT
;
A
#
# COMPACT_ATOMS: atom_id res chain seq x y z
N MET A 1 -14.44 -3.66 -22.68
CA MET A 1 -14.02 -4.62 -21.63
C MET A 1 -13.66 -3.85 -20.37
N ILE A 2 -13.74 -4.49 -19.20
CA ILE A 2 -13.21 -3.94 -17.94
C ILE A 2 -11.90 -4.68 -17.64
N ARG A 3 -10.86 -3.95 -17.24
CA ARG A 3 -9.53 -4.47 -16.89
C ARG A 3 -9.22 -4.14 -15.44
N SER A 4 -8.59 -5.07 -14.73
CA SER A 4 -7.92 -4.79 -13.47
C SER A 4 -6.49 -4.31 -13.78
N LEU A 5 -6.16 -3.09 -13.36
CA LEU A 5 -4.85 -2.49 -13.54
C LEU A 5 -4.31 -2.02 -12.20
N VAL A 6 -2.99 -1.94 -12.06
CA VAL A 6 -2.38 -1.34 -10.86
C VAL A 6 -2.82 0.12 -10.79
N HIS A 7 -3.52 0.50 -9.72
CA HIS A 7 -3.94 1.86 -9.44
C HIS A 7 -2.86 2.61 -8.66
N ALA A 8 -2.29 1.97 -7.65
CA ALA A 8 -1.25 2.56 -6.82
C ALA A 8 -0.26 1.51 -6.27
N VAL A 9 0.96 1.94 -6.02
CA VAL A 9 2.00 1.14 -5.35
C VAL A 9 2.68 1.97 -4.27
N ILE A 10 2.78 1.44 -3.06
CA ILE A 10 3.60 2.00 -1.98
C ILE A 10 4.80 1.07 -1.78
N HIS A 11 6.00 1.57 -2.08
CA HIS A 11 7.26 0.87 -1.90
C HIS A 11 7.95 1.24 -0.58
N ASP A 12 8.75 0.30 -0.10
CA ASP A 12 9.65 0.48 1.04
C ASP A 12 8.94 0.78 2.37
N ALA A 13 7.66 0.41 2.50
CA ALA A 13 6.91 0.56 3.75
C ALA A 13 7.46 -0.37 4.82
N ARG A 14 7.89 0.18 5.96
CA ARG A 14 8.43 -0.57 7.09
C ARG A 14 7.35 -0.84 8.12
N VAL A 15 7.13 -2.10 8.44
CA VAL A 15 6.17 -2.52 9.47
C VAL A 15 6.58 -1.93 10.82
N THR A 16 5.68 -1.20 11.44
CA THR A 16 5.87 -0.59 12.77
C THR A 16 5.31 -1.46 13.89
N HIS A 17 4.21 -2.17 13.63
CA HIS A 17 3.49 -2.98 14.60
C HIS A 17 2.92 -4.23 13.92
N ALA A 18 2.84 -5.33 14.69
CA ALA A 18 2.15 -6.55 14.27
C ALA A 18 0.86 -6.75 15.08
N GLY A 19 -0.16 -7.37 14.47
CA GLY A 19 -1.37 -7.81 15.16
C GLY A 19 -2.65 -7.05 14.82
N ALA A 20 -2.82 -6.59 13.57
CA ALA A 20 -4.09 -6.06 13.07
C ALA A 20 -4.85 -7.10 12.21
N ALA A 21 -6.17 -6.91 12.05
CA ALA A 21 -6.98 -7.70 11.12
C ALA A 21 -6.80 -7.21 9.67
N ALA A 22 -6.86 -5.89 9.49
CA ALA A 22 -6.57 -5.20 8.23
C ALA A 22 -5.11 -4.71 8.18
N LEU A 23 -4.65 -4.31 7.00
CA LEU A 23 -3.44 -3.49 6.92
C LEU A 23 -3.79 -2.04 7.31
N GLN A 24 -3.14 -1.49 8.34
CA GLN A 24 -3.30 -0.08 8.68
C GLN A 24 -2.09 0.72 8.24
N VAL A 25 -2.29 1.85 7.57
CA VAL A 25 -1.22 2.71 7.07
C VAL A 25 -1.55 4.16 7.36
N ASP A 26 -0.54 4.96 7.69
CA ASP A 26 -0.62 6.40 7.83
C ASP A 26 -1.49 7.03 6.73
N ALA A 27 -2.57 7.70 7.12
CA ALA A 27 -3.51 8.34 6.19
C ALA A 27 -2.83 9.35 5.25
N HIS A 28 -1.73 9.98 5.64
CA HIS A 28 -0.97 10.88 4.77
C HIS A 28 -0.33 10.13 3.60
N VAL A 29 0.16 8.90 3.84
CA VAL A 29 0.72 8.02 2.80
C VAL A 29 -0.39 7.52 1.88
N LEU A 30 -1.53 7.09 2.44
CA LEU A 30 -2.69 6.64 1.66
C LEU A 30 -3.21 7.73 0.72
N ASN A 31 -3.34 8.96 1.22
CA ASN A 31 -3.75 10.12 0.43
C ASN A 31 -2.77 10.39 -0.72
N ALA A 32 -1.46 10.29 -0.48
CA ALA A 32 -0.45 10.47 -1.52
C ALA A 32 -0.52 9.37 -2.60
N ALA A 33 -0.79 8.13 -2.18
CA ALA A 33 -0.99 6.99 -3.07
C ALA A 33 -2.35 7.01 -3.79
N GLY A 34 -3.30 7.82 -3.31
CA GLY A 34 -4.67 7.82 -3.82
C GLY A 34 -5.43 6.53 -3.51
N ILE A 35 -5.09 5.87 -2.40
CA ILE A 35 -5.73 4.64 -1.92
C ILE A 35 -6.80 5.02 -0.89
N LEU A 36 -8.02 4.49 -1.08
CA LEU A 36 -9.15 4.75 -0.21
C LEU A 36 -9.24 3.71 0.91
N PRO A 37 -9.82 4.08 2.08
CA PRO A 37 -10.17 3.10 3.10
C PRO A 37 -11.03 1.97 2.52
N PHE A 38 -10.74 0.75 2.97
CA PHE A 38 -11.41 -0.49 2.58
C PHE A 38 -11.15 -0.96 1.13
N GLU A 39 -10.20 -0.36 0.41
CA GLU A 39 -9.74 -0.93 -0.86
C GLU A 39 -8.93 -2.22 -0.64
N GLU A 40 -9.12 -3.18 -1.54
CA GLU A 40 -8.32 -4.41 -1.58
C GLU A 40 -6.90 -4.09 -2.03
N VAL A 41 -5.93 -4.62 -1.30
CA VAL A 41 -4.51 -4.49 -1.59
C VAL A 41 -3.81 -5.83 -1.54
N GLU A 42 -2.80 -5.98 -2.39
CA GLU A 42 -1.82 -7.04 -2.32
C GLU A 42 -0.56 -6.53 -1.62
N ILE A 43 -0.02 -7.32 -0.71
CA ILE A 43 1.15 -7.01 0.09
C ILE A 43 2.24 -8.01 -0.27
N VAL A 44 3.39 -7.49 -0.69
CA VAL A 44 4.59 -8.28 -0.98
C VAL A 44 5.58 -8.09 0.16
N ILE A 45 5.88 -9.16 0.88
CA ILE A 45 6.87 -9.16 1.96
C ILE A 45 8.27 -9.29 1.34
N ARG A 46 9.14 -8.31 1.53
CA ARG A 46 10.47 -8.28 0.88
C ARG A 46 11.36 -9.46 1.24
N SER A 47 11.35 -9.86 2.51
CA SER A 47 12.27 -10.89 3.04
C SER A 47 11.92 -12.29 2.55
N SER A 48 10.63 -12.62 2.42
CA SER A 48 10.16 -13.95 2.04
C SER A 48 9.68 -14.05 0.60
N GLY A 49 9.36 -12.92 -0.03
CA GLY A 49 8.65 -12.88 -1.31
C GLY A 49 7.19 -13.33 -1.21
N ALA A 50 6.64 -13.51 0.01
CA ALA A 50 5.25 -13.92 0.18
C ALA A 50 4.28 -12.81 -0.25
N HIS A 51 3.20 -13.22 -0.89
CA HIS A 51 2.09 -12.34 -1.29
C HIS A 51 0.89 -12.60 -0.39
N LEU A 52 0.32 -11.52 0.14
CA LEU A 52 -0.86 -11.55 0.99
C LEU A 52 -1.89 -10.57 0.42
N ARG A 53 -3.18 -10.86 0.59
CA ARG A 53 -4.25 -9.95 0.19
C ARG A 53 -5.14 -9.65 1.37
N THR A 54 -5.51 -8.38 1.50
CA THR A 54 -6.39 -7.88 2.55
C THR A 54 -6.97 -6.54 2.11
N TRP A 55 -7.71 -5.87 2.99
CA TRP A 55 -8.11 -4.48 2.80
C TRP A 55 -7.25 -3.54 3.67
N ILE A 56 -7.29 -2.26 3.34
CA ILE A 56 -6.51 -1.23 4.01
C ILE A 56 -7.37 -0.29 4.84
N GLU A 57 -6.87 0.15 5.99
CA GLU A 57 -7.51 1.11 6.88
C GLU A 57 -6.55 2.26 7.21
N PRO A 58 -7.06 3.50 7.40
CA PRO A 58 -6.23 4.63 7.74
C PRO A 58 -5.80 4.58 9.22
N ALA A 59 -4.51 4.75 9.47
CA ALA A 59 -3.96 5.12 10.77
C ALA A 59 -3.92 6.66 10.93
N ALA A 60 -3.52 7.14 12.10
CA ALA A 60 -3.39 8.57 12.36
C ALA A 60 -2.46 9.25 11.33
N ALA A 61 -2.88 10.37 10.77
CA ALA A 61 -2.11 11.08 9.74
C ALA A 61 -0.78 11.60 10.29
N GLY A 62 0.31 11.37 9.55
CA GLY A 62 1.67 11.76 9.93
C GLY A 62 2.32 10.89 11.01
N SER A 63 1.68 9.79 11.41
CA SER A 63 2.20 8.86 12.41
C SER A 63 3.37 8.00 11.90
N GLY A 64 3.50 7.83 10.58
CA GLY A 64 4.38 6.82 9.98
C GLY A 64 3.96 5.38 10.28
N GLU A 65 2.74 5.17 10.80
CA GLU A 65 2.27 3.85 11.18
C GLU A 65 2.07 2.96 9.95
N VAL A 66 2.58 1.75 10.04
CA VAL A 66 2.28 0.62 9.16
C VAL A 66 2.07 -0.58 10.07
N ARG A 67 0.83 -1.01 10.24
CA ARG A 67 0.47 -2.14 11.11
C ARG A 67 -0.12 -3.26 10.29
N MET A 68 0.45 -4.44 10.41
CA MET A 68 0.09 -5.58 9.58
C MET A 68 -0.34 -6.77 10.44
N HIS A 69 -1.06 -7.69 9.82
CA HIS A 69 -1.44 -8.96 10.43
C HIS A 69 -0.22 -9.90 10.57
N SER A 70 -0.48 -11.18 10.89
CA SER A 70 0.53 -12.23 11.02
C SER A 70 1.43 -12.43 9.79
N GLY A 71 2.63 -12.95 9.99
CA GLY A 71 3.59 -13.26 8.91
C GLY A 71 4.66 -12.20 8.69
N VAL A 72 4.63 -11.11 9.46
CA VAL A 72 5.69 -10.08 9.53
C VAL A 72 6.02 -9.74 10.97
N ALA A 73 7.20 -9.17 11.17
CA ALA A 73 7.64 -8.56 12.42
C ALA A 73 7.83 -7.04 12.24
N PRO A 74 7.75 -6.25 13.33
CA PRO A 74 8.22 -4.88 13.31
C PRO A 74 9.63 -4.78 12.72
N GLY A 75 9.83 -3.88 11.78
CA GLY A 75 11.07 -3.70 11.03
C GLY A 75 11.09 -4.37 9.65
N ASP A 76 10.20 -5.33 9.36
CA ASP A 76 10.07 -5.90 8.02
C ASP A 76 9.66 -4.83 7.00
N VAL A 77 10.10 -5.02 5.75
CA VAL A 77 9.78 -4.10 4.65
C VAL A 77 8.83 -4.79 3.69
N ILE A 78 7.75 -4.09 3.34
CA ILE A 78 6.70 -4.55 2.45
C ILE A 78 6.51 -3.61 1.27
N THR A 79 5.89 -4.11 0.21
CA THR A 79 5.31 -3.30 -0.87
C THR A 79 3.81 -3.53 -0.90
N ILE A 80 3.04 -2.46 -1.02
CA ILE A 80 1.57 -2.50 -1.05
C ILE A 80 1.12 -2.12 -2.45
N VAL A 81 0.30 -2.95 -3.08
CA VAL A 81 -0.22 -2.75 -4.44
C VAL A 81 -1.74 -2.69 -4.37
N CYS A 82 -2.31 -1.58 -4.83
CA CYS A 82 -3.75 -1.41 -4.98
C CYS A 82 -4.12 -1.53 -6.46
N TYR A 83 -5.18 -2.27 -6.76
CA TYR A 83 -5.69 -2.43 -8.13
C TYR A 83 -6.97 -1.63 -8.32
N GLY A 84 -7.20 -1.16 -9.54
CA GLY A 84 -8.41 -0.47 -9.96
C GLY A 84 -9.05 -1.15 -11.17
N MET A 85 -10.38 -1.08 -11.26
CA MET A 85 -11.15 -1.59 -12.38
C MET A 85 -11.43 -0.46 -13.38
N LEU A 86 -10.83 -0.54 -14.56
CA LEU A 86 -10.91 0.49 -15.60
C LEU A 86 -11.59 -0.05 -16.85
N HIS A 87 -12.39 0.77 -17.53
CA HIS A 87 -12.87 0.41 -18.87
C HIS A 87 -11.78 0.63 -19.91
N ASP A 88 -11.81 -0.09 -21.04
CA ASP A 88 -10.75 0.00 -22.09
C ASP A 88 -10.42 1.46 -22.52
N GLY A 89 -11.41 2.35 -22.57
CA GLY A 89 -11.20 3.77 -22.91
C GLY A 89 -10.37 4.56 -21.88
N GLN A 90 -10.28 4.10 -20.64
CA GLN A 90 -9.44 4.69 -19.58
C GLN A 90 -8.01 4.16 -19.59
N THR A 91 -7.71 3.05 -20.26
CA THR A 91 -6.45 2.34 -20.02
C THR A 91 -5.24 2.90 -20.75
N LEU A 92 -5.44 3.65 -21.85
CA LEU A 92 -4.35 4.17 -22.69
C LEU A 92 -3.47 5.18 -21.96
N ASP A 93 -4.09 6.06 -21.17
CA ASP A 93 -3.40 7.12 -20.43
C ASP A 93 -3.25 6.82 -18.93
N HIS A 94 -3.70 5.63 -18.50
CA HIS A 94 -3.62 5.23 -17.10
C HIS A 94 -2.17 5.06 -16.66
N LYS A 95 -1.80 5.78 -15.59
CA LYS A 95 -0.51 5.64 -14.92
C LYS A 95 -0.76 5.35 -13.44
N PRO A 96 -0.18 4.27 -12.89
CA PRO A 96 -0.29 4.00 -11.47
C PRO A 96 0.40 5.10 -10.67
N ARG A 97 -0.17 5.44 -9.50
CA ARG A 97 0.52 6.28 -8.52
C ARG A 97 1.59 5.47 -7.81
N VAL A 98 2.84 5.91 -7.85
CA VAL A 98 3.95 5.22 -7.18
C VAL A 98 4.47 6.09 -6.05
N VAL A 99 4.31 5.59 -4.82
CA VAL A 99 4.83 6.21 -3.59
C VAL A 99 6.04 5.43 -3.13
N ARG A 100 7.14 6.13 -2.83
CA ARG A 100 8.31 5.56 -2.16
C ARG A 100 8.44 6.16 -0.78
N LEU A 101 8.70 5.32 0.21
CA LEU A 101 8.90 5.74 1.60
C LEU A 101 10.37 5.70 2.00
N ASP A 102 10.74 6.55 2.94
CA ASP A 102 12.02 6.50 3.63
C ASP A 102 11.99 5.46 4.79
N PRO A 103 13.13 5.20 5.48
CA PRO A 103 13.16 4.25 6.60
C PRO A 103 12.26 4.61 7.80
N HIS A 104 11.73 5.82 7.86
CA HIS A 104 10.80 6.32 8.88
C HIS A 104 9.35 6.39 8.35
N ASN A 105 9.05 5.72 7.23
CA ASN A 105 7.75 5.72 6.55
C ASN A 105 7.26 7.11 6.10
N ARG A 106 8.18 8.04 5.84
CA ARG A 106 7.85 9.36 5.29
C ARG A 106 7.94 9.32 3.77
N LEU A 107 7.13 10.14 3.11
CA LEU A 107 7.13 10.28 1.65
C LEU A 107 8.51 10.73 1.18
N LEU A 108 9.17 9.88 0.39
CA LEU A 108 10.44 10.19 -0.29
C LEU A 108 10.17 10.70 -1.72
N ALA A 109 9.26 10.06 -2.44
CA ALA A 109 8.85 10.45 -3.78
C ALA A 109 7.42 9.98 -4.08
N VAL A 110 6.74 10.72 -4.95
CA VAL A 110 5.42 10.38 -5.51
C VAL A 110 5.49 10.62 -7.02
N THR A 111 5.10 9.64 -7.83
CA THR A 111 5.14 9.71 -9.30
C THR A 111 3.84 9.18 -9.91
#